data_AF-A0AAW1HL16-F1
#
_entry.id   AF-A0AAW1HL16-F1
#
_cell.length_a   1.000
_cell.length_b   1.000
_cell.length_c   1.000
_cell.angle_alpha   90.00
_cell.angle_beta   90.00
_cell.angle_gamma   90.00
#
_symmetry.space_group_name_H-M   'P 1'
#
loop_
_entity.id
_entity.type
_entity.pdbx_description
1 polymer ?
#
loop_
_entity_poly.entity_id
_entity_poly.type
_entity_poly.pdbx_seq_one_letter_code
_entity_poly.pdbx_strand_id
1 'polypeptide(L)'
;MNLRYRDERIMEARENVRTGLEGPGLTAAQKLWYCIATVGGQYMWTRLQSFSAFRRWGDSEQRTLGQRAWLFLQRIEGFYKAASFSNLLIFLLTGQYRSLIERALRARLVYGSPNMNRAVSFEYMNRQLVWNEFSEMLLLLLPLLNSTTFKSLFRPFSKDKSSDSGVNETYCPICQASPTVPFVALPCRHRYCYYCLRTRCSASPSFRCARCNEPVTAMQRLRVSPNENPPTK
;
A
#
# COMPACT_ATOMS: atom_id res chain seq x y z
N MET A 1 -5.86 -19.94 10.36
CA MET A 1 -5.63 -19.28 11.67
C MET A 1 -4.36 -19.87 12.28
N ASN A 2 -3.38 -19.05 12.62
CA ASN A 2 -2.08 -19.50 13.16
C ASN A 2 -2.05 -19.40 14.68
N LEU A 3 -3.07 -19.96 15.32
CA LEU A 3 -3.23 -19.98 16.78
C LEU A 3 -3.34 -21.45 17.21
N ARG A 4 -2.57 -21.83 18.23
CA ARG A 4 -2.51 -23.18 18.76
C ARG A 4 -2.58 -23.12 20.29
N TYR A 5 -3.37 -24.03 20.87
CA TYR A 5 -3.37 -24.23 22.31
C TYR A 5 -2.13 -25.00 22.76
N ARG A 6 -1.43 -24.45 23.75
CA ARG A 6 -0.22 -24.98 24.38
C ARG A 6 -0.49 -25.24 25.85
N ASP A 7 0.04 -26.34 26.36
CA ASP A 7 -0.02 -26.68 27.79
C ASP A 7 1.16 -26.03 28.53
N GLU A 8 0.86 -25.13 29.47
CA GLU A 8 1.90 -24.46 30.28
C GLU A 8 2.38 -25.30 31.47
N ARG A 9 1.62 -26.32 31.91
CA ARG A 9 2.01 -27.18 33.05
C ARG A 9 3.31 -27.93 32.79
N ILE A 10 3.48 -28.36 31.54
CA ILE A 10 4.66 -29.12 31.09
C ILE A 10 5.88 -28.19 30.92
N MET A 11 5.65 -26.88 30.78
CA MET A 11 6.70 -25.90 30.53
C MET A 11 7.27 -25.28 31.80
N GLU A 12 6.45 -25.09 32.84
CA GLU A 12 6.96 -24.74 34.18
C GLU A 12 7.98 -25.77 34.68
N ALA A 13 7.85 -27.05 34.28
CA ALA A 13 8.79 -28.11 34.62
C ALA A 13 10.07 -28.12 33.74
N ARG A 14 10.12 -27.36 32.65
CA ARG A 14 11.23 -27.36 31.68
C ARG A 14 11.73 -25.94 31.46
N GLU A 15 12.58 -25.50 32.39
CA GLU A 15 13.14 -24.14 32.55
C GLU A 15 13.83 -23.54 31.31
N ASN A 16 14.08 -24.33 30.25
CA ASN A 16 14.87 -23.93 29.09
C ASN A 16 14.09 -24.00 27.78
N VAL A 17 13.18 -23.06 27.55
CA VAL A 17 12.62 -22.82 26.21
C VAL A 17 12.99 -21.41 25.76
N ARG A 18 13.95 -21.34 24.82
CA ARG A 18 14.52 -20.11 24.28
C ARG A 18 13.55 -19.29 23.42
N THR A 19 12.54 -19.94 22.85
CA THR A 19 11.50 -19.30 22.06
C THR A 19 10.17 -19.71 22.68
N GLY A 20 9.39 -18.79 23.24
CA GLY A 20 8.09 -19.06 23.91
C GLY A 20 6.99 -19.67 23.01
N LEU A 21 7.39 -20.35 21.93
CA LEU A 21 6.65 -20.90 20.81
C LEU A 21 6.86 -22.42 20.68
N GLU A 22 7.95 -22.96 21.25
CA GLU A 22 8.20 -24.42 21.28
C GLU A 22 7.53 -25.07 22.48
N GLY A 23 6.56 -25.96 22.25
CA GLY A 23 5.94 -26.75 23.31
C GLY A 23 4.99 -27.82 22.79
N PRO A 24 4.82 -28.95 23.52
CA PRO A 24 3.79 -29.93 23.20
C PRO A 24 2.39 -29.28 23.23
N GLY A 25 1.50 -29.77 22.36
CA GLY A 25 0.10 -29.32 22.38
C GLY A 25 -0.64 -29.87 23.59
N LEU A 26 -1.88 -29.41 23.80
CA LEU A 26 -2.74 -29.97 24.84
C LEU A 26 -2.81 -31.50 24.79
N THR A 27 -2.74 -32.13 25.96
CA THR A 27 -2.95 -33.57 26.12
C THR A 27 -4.37 -33.97 25.72
N ALA A 28 -4.57 -35.24 25.33
CA ALA A 28 -5.90 -35.74 24.96
C ALA A 28 -6.93 -35.57 26.11
N ALA A 29 -6.50 -35.81 27.35
CA ALA A 29 -7.32 -35.60 28.53
C ALA A 29 -7.70 -34.12 28.71
N GLN A 30 -6.77 -33.18 28.54
CA GLN A 30 -7.09 -31.74 28.60
C GLN A 30 -8.05 -31.30 27.50
N LYS A 31 -7.90 -31.83 26.28
CA LYS A 31 -8.85 -31.56 25.19
C LYS A 31 -10.24 -32.07 25.53
N LEU A 32 -10.33 -33.27 26.09
CA LEU A 32 -11.59 -33.85 26.56
C LEU A 32 -12.21 -32.99 27.67
N TRP A 33 -11.45 -32.64 28.70
CA TRP A 33 -11.92 -31.78 29.79
C TRP A 33 -12.35 -30.40 29.29
N TYR A 34 -11.61 -29.81 28.35
CA TYR A 34 -11.99 -28.54 27.72
C TYR A 34 -13.32 -28.65 26.99
N CYS A 35 -13.49 -29.70 26.18
CA CYS A 35 -14.74 -29.96 25.45
C CYS A 35 -15.91 -30.19 26.43
N ILE A 36 -15.71 -31.03 27.45
CA ILE A 36 -16.73 -31.31 28.48
C ILE A 36 -17.09 -30.04 29.25
N ALA A 37 -16.11 -29.24 29.66
CA ALA A 37 -16.36 -28.03 30.42
C ALA A 37 -17.09 -26.96 29.58
N THR A 38 -16.73 -26.82 28.30
CA THR A 38 -17.34 -25.80 27.42
C THR A 38 -18.73 -26.21 26.95
N VAL A 39 -18.86 -27.42 26.40
CA VAL A 39 -20.12 -27.93 25.84
C VAL A 39 -21.04 -28.41 26.96
N GLY A 40 -20.52 -29.25 27.86
CA GLY A 40 -21.26 -29.78 29.00
C GLY A 40 -21.64 -28.69 29.99
N GLY A 41 -20.77 -27.70 30.24
CA GLY A 41 -21.11 -26.56 31.10
C GLY A 41 -22.28 -25.74 30.56
N GLN A 42 -22.26 -25.40 29.26
CA GLN A 42 -23.38 -24.68 28.61
C GLN A 42 -24.66 -25.52 28.63
N TYR A 43 -24.56 -26.81 28.27
CA TYR A 43 -25.71 -27.70 28.27
C TYR A 43 -26.31 -27.88 29.66
N MET A 44 -25.48 -28.13 30.69
CA MET A 44 -25.92 -28.23 32.07
C MET A 44 -26.56 -26.93 32.54
N TRP A 45 -26.00 -25.77 32.17
CA TRP A 45 -26.57 -24.48 32.53
C TRP A 45 -27.96 -24.27 31.90
N THR A 46 -28.08 -24.49 30.59
CA THR A 46 -29.37 -24.38 29.88
C THR A 46 -30.39 -25.39 30.40
N ARG A 47 -29.97 -26.61 30.71
CA ARG A 47 -30.84 -27.63 31.29
C ARG A 47 -31.29 -27.25 32.69
N LEU A 48 -30.38 -26.77 33.54
CA LEU A 48 -30.70 -26.34 34.89
C LEU A 48 -31.65 -25.15 34.91
N GLN A 49 -31.47 -24.19 33.98
CA GLN A 49 -32.38 -23.07 33.74
C GLN A 49 -33.77 -23.54 33.27
N SER A 50 -33.81 -24.49 32.32
CA SER A 50 -35.09 -25.08 31.85
C SER A 50 -35.81 -25.85 32.96
N PHE A 51 -35.06 -26.54 33.81
CA PHE A 51 -35.59 -27.31 34.92
C PHE A 51 -36.08 -26.40 36.06
N SER A 52 -35.37 -25.29 36.33
CA SER A 52 -35.83 -24.27 37.28
C SER A 52 -37.10 -23.56 36.82
N ALA A 53 -37.23 -23.31 35.51
CA ALA A 53 -38.44 -22.74 34.92
C ALA A 53 -39.63 -23.72 35.00
N PHE A 54 -39.39 -25.01 34.71
CA PHE A 54 -40.43 -26.04 34.76
C PHE A 54 -40.96 -26.28 36.18
N ARG A 55 -40.09 -26.21 37.20
CA ARG A 55 -40.49 -26.40 38.61
C ARG A 55 -41.03 -25.15 39.31
N ARG A 56 -41.23 -24.01 38.62
CA ARG A 56 -41.72 -22.75 39.22
C ARG A 56 -41.01 -22.42 40.54
N TRP A 57 -39.70 -22.57 40.51
CA TRP A 57 -38.86 -22.53 41.71
C TRP A 57 -38.95 -21.17 42.46
N GLY A 58 -39.31 -20.10 41.75
CA GLY A 58 -39.50 -18.76 42.30
C GLY A 58 -40.90 -18.42 42.86
N ASP A 59 -41.92 -19.28 42.67
CA ASP A 59 -43.33 -18.90 42.87
C ASP A 59 -44.14 -19.88 43.75
N SER A 60 -43.52 -20.94 44.28
CA SER A 60 -44.22 -21.98 45.06
C SER A 60 -43.91 -21.90 46.56
N GLU A 61 -44.96 -21.81 47.38
CA GLU A 61 -44.97 -21.69 48.84
C GLU A 61 -44.60 -23.00 49.59
N GLN A 62 -44.18 -24.07 48.89
CA GLN A 62 -43.94 -25.38 49.50
C GLN A 62 -42.54 -25.95 49.24
N ARG A 63 -41.79 -26.06 50.35
CA ARG A 63 -40.48 -26.69 50.61
C ARG A 63 -39.24 -25.78 50.59
N THR A 64 -38.66 -25.62 51.78
CA THR A 64 -37.41 -24.90 52.11
C THR A 64 -36.20 -25.27 51.25
N LEU A 65 -36.14 -26.50 50.73
CA LEU A 65 -35.04 -26.99 49.89
C LEU A 65 -35.07 -26.37 48.48
N GLY A 66 -36.26 -26.00 48.01
CA GLY A 66 -36.45 -25.23 46.81
C GLY A 66 -35.72 -23.89 46.95
N GLN A 67 -36.35 -22.92 47.59
CA GLN A 67 -35.83 -21.55 47.72
C GLN A 67 -34.32 -21.48 48.04
N ARG A 68 -33.81 -22.36 48.92
CA ARG A 68 -32.38 -22.46 49.22
C ARG A 68 -31.52 -22.82 48.01
N ALA A 69 -31.90 -23.81 47.21
CA ALA A 69 -31.17 -24.18 45.99
C ALA A 69 -31.23 -23.08 44.91
N TRP A 70 -32.34 -22.33 44.82
CA TRP A 70 -32.44 -21.19 43.91
C TRP A 70 -31.49 -20.06 44.31
N LEU A 71 -31.44 -19.72 45.59
CA LEU A 71 -30.47 -18.76 46.13
C LEU A 71 -29.03 -19.24 45.93
N PHE A 72 -28.76 -20.54 46.11
CA PHE A 72 -27.45 -21.12 45.81
C PHE A 72 -27.10 -20.99 44.33
N LEU A 73 -28.04 -21.28 43.42
CA LEU A 73 -27.86 -21.14 41.98
C LEU A 73 -27.53 -19.69 41.60
N GLN A 74 -28.31 -18.73 42.10
CA GLN A 74 -28.10 -17.30 41.87
C GLN A 74 -26.75 -16.83 42.42
N ARG A 75 -26.33 -17.34 43.58
CA ARG A 75 -25.03 -17.01 44.17
C ARG A 75 -23.87 -17.61 43.39
N ILE A 76 -24.00 -18.84 42.89
CA ILE A 76 -23.03 -19.47 41.99
C ILE A 76 -22.93 -18.68 40.68
N GLU A 77 -24.05 -18.23 40.13
CA GLU A 77 -24.07 -17.40 38.91
C GLU A 77 -23.36 -16.07 39.14
N GLY A 78 -23.68 -15.38 40.24
CA GLY A 78 -23.02 -14.13 40.63
C GLY A 78 -21.53 -14.31 40.84
N PHE A 79 -21.13 -15.39 41.52
CA PHE A 79 -19.72 -15.74 41.72
C PHE A 79 -19.00 -16.05 40.42
N TYR A 80 -19.63 -16.81 39.50
CA TYR A 80 -19.07 -17.10 38.18
C TYR A 80 -18.89 -15.84 37.34
N LYS A 81 -19.87 -14.93 37.35
CA LYS A 81 -19.78 -13.62 36.67
C LYS A 81 -18.66 -12.76 37.24
N ALA A 82 -18.56 -12.67 38.56
CA ALA A 82 -17.48 -11.94 39.24
C ALA A 82 -16.11 -12.54 38.90
N ALA A 83 -15.97 -13.87 39.01
CA ALA A 83 -14.74 -14.57 38.66
C ALA A 83 -14.36 -14.38 37.18
N SER A 84 -15.35 -14.42 36.27
CA SER A 84 -15.13 -14.19 34.84
C SER A 84 -14.66 -12.76 34.57
N PHE A 85 -15.23 -11.77 35.27
CA PHE A 85 -14.83 -10.37 35.16
C PHE A 85 -13.41 -10.15 35.71
N SER A 86 -13.08 -10.72 36.87
CA SER A 86 -11.72 -10.72 37.40
C SER A 86 -10.73 -11.39 36.45
N ASN A 87 -11.12 -12.49 35.80
CA ASN A 87 -10.28 -13.14 34.80
C ASN A 87 -10.06 -12.25 33.57
N LEU A 88 -11.10 -11.55 33.12
CA LEU A 88 -10.98 -10.59 32.01
C LEU A 88 -10.02 -9.45 32.36
N LEU A 89 -10.10 -8.87 33.56
CA LEU A 89 -9.18 -7.83 34.03
C LEU A 89 -7.73 -8.32 34.01
N ILE A 90 -7.48 -9.51 34.55
CA ILE A 90 -6.13 -10.10 34.53
C ILE A 90 -5.68 -10.42 33.10
N PHE A 91 -6.59 -10.88 32.25
CA PHE A 91 -6.30 -11.10 30.83
C PHE A 91 -5.92 -9.81 30.11
N LEU A 92 -6.57 -8.68 30.41
CA LEU A 92 -6.21 -7.39 29.81
C LEU A 92 -4.83 -6.89 30.28
N LEU A 93 -4.43 -7.20 31.51
CA LEU A 93 -3.13 -6.83 32.05
C LEU A 93 -2.00 -7.74 31.58
N THR A 94 -2.21 -9.07 31.50
CA THR A 94 -1.16 -10.06 31.23
C THR A 94 -1.23 -10.70 29.83
N GLY A 95 -2.41 -10.70 29.19
CA GLY A 95 -2.62 -11.21 27.83
C GLY A 95 -2.61 -12.74 27.66
N GLN A 96 -2.79 -13.52 28.74
CA GLN A 96 -2.50 -14.97 28.75
C GLN A 96 -3.72 -15.86 28.48
N TYR A 97 -4.73 -15.83 29.36
CA TYR A 97 -5.87 -16.76 29.37
C TYR A 97 -7.21 -16.03 29.18
N ARG A 98 -7.95 -16.34 28.11
CA ARG A 98 -9.20 -15.64 27.76
C ARG A 98 -10.38 -16.07 28.64
N SER A 99 -10.41 -17.33 29.07
CA SER A 99 -11.50 -17.90 29.88
C SER A 99 -11.01 -18.54 31.18
N LEU A 100 -11.92 -18.64 32.16
CA LEU A 100 -11.66 -19.34 33.43
C LEU A 100 -11.31 -20.82 33.21
N ILE A 101 -11.93 -21.45 32.21
CA ILE A 101 -11.70 -22.86 31.86
C ILE A 101 -10.27 -23.05 31.33
N GLU A 102 -9.83 -22.15 30.44
CA GLU A 102 -8.46 -22.14 29.91
C GLU A 102 -7.45 -21.91 31.04
N ARG A 103 -7.76 -21.02 31.99
CA ARG A 103 -6.90 -20.75 33.15
C ARG A 103 -6.81 -21.94 34.11
N ALA A 104 -7.93 -22.62 34.37
CA ALA A 104 -7.96 -23.82 35.21
C ALA A 104 -7.16 -24.97 34.56
N LEU A 105 -7.28 -25.13 33.25
CA LEU A 105 -6.53 -26.13 32.49
C LEU A 105 -5.07 -25.70 32.20
N ARG A 106 -4.72 -24.43 32.44
CA ARG A 106 -3.46 -23.79 32.01
C ARG A 106 -3.18 -23.98 30.52
N ALA A 107 -4.24 -23.90 29.73
CA ALA A 107 -4.22 -23.97 28.28
C ALA A 107 -4.07 -22.56 27.71
N ARG A 108 -2.86 -22.21 27.25
CA ARG A 108 -2.59 -20.89 26.66
C ARG A 108 -2.75 -20.92 25.15
N LEU A 109 -3.38 -19.89 24.60
CA LEU A 109 -3.47 -19.70 23.15
C LEU A 109 -2.23 -18.95 22.66
N VAL A 110 -1.35 -19.63 21.93
CA VAL A 110 -0.07 -19.08 21.43
C VAL A 110 -0.08 -19.14 19.90
N TYR A 111 0.68 -18.26 19.24
CA TYR A 111 0.90 -18.35 17.81
C TYR A 111 1.60 -19.67 17.45
N GLY A 112 1.04 -20.42 16.51
CA GLY A 112 1.56 -21.73 16.11
C GLY A 112 2.90 -21.66 15.38
N SER A 113 3.17 -20.53 14.71
CA SER A 113 4.43 -20.22 14.07
C SER A 113 4.65 -18.69 14.08
N PRO A 114 5.78 -18.18 14.59
CA PRO A 114 6.10 -16.75 14.55
C PRO A 114 6.41 -16.29 13.12
N ASN A 115 6.89 -17.23 12.29
CA ASN A 115 7.30 -17.01 10.92
C ASN A 115 6.12 -17.04 9.94
N MET A 116 4.93 -16.62 10.36
CA MET A 116 3.95 -16.17 9.38
C MET A 116 4.48 -14.85 8.85
N ASN A 117 5.27 -14.94 7.77
CA ASN A 117 5.59 -13.88 6.84
C ASN A 117 5.19 -12.50 7.40
N ARG A 118 6.12 -11.85 8.10
CA ARG A 118 6.44 -10.49 7.70
C ARG A 118 6.99 -10.60 6.28
N ALA A 119 6.14 -10.97 5.32
CA ALA A 119 6.24 -10.53 3.97
C ALA A 119 5.98 -9.03 4.12
N VAL A 120 7.02 -8.30 4.57
CA VAL A 120 7.25 -6.93 4.14
C VAL A 120 6.91 -6.99 2.67
N SER A 121 5.94 -6.20 2.25
CA SER A 121 5.40 -6.21 0.90
C SER A 121 6.54 -5.96 -0.09
N PHE A 122 7.27 -7.03 -0.43
CA PHE A 122 8.34 -7.02 -1.40
C PHE A 122 7.79 -6.56 -2.74
N GLU A 123 6.49 -6.75 -2.97
CA GLU A 123 5.78 -6.19 -4.11
C GLU A 123 5.89 -4.65 -4.20
N TYR A 124 5.67 -3.92 -3.10
CA TYR A 124 5.75 -2.45 -3.12
C TYR A 124 7.19 -1.96 -3.13
N MET A 125 8.08 -2.59 -2.37
CA MET A 125 9.50 -2.24 -2.33
C MET A 125 10.21 -2.55 -3.67
N ASN A 126 9.93 -3.69 -4.29
CA ASN A 126 10.51 -4.07 -5.58
C ASN A 126 9.94 -3.22 -6.71
N ARG A 127 8.64 -2.86 -6.68
CA ARG A 127 8.10 -1.88 -7.64
C ARG A 127 8.82 -0.54 -7.52
N GLN A 128 9.13 -0.09 -6.31
CA GLN A 128 9.80 1.19 -6.09
C GLN A 128 11.27 1.18 -6.55
N LEU A 129 11.99 0.08 -6.32
CA LEU A 129 13.33 -0.14 -6.89
C LEU A 129 13.32 -0.12 -8.42
N VAL A 130 12.40 -0.87 -9.04
CA VAL A 130 12.28 -0.92 -10.51
C VAL A 130 11.99 0.45 -11.09
N TRP A 131 11.04 1.20 -10.51
CA TRP A 131 10.70 2.54 -10.99
C TRP A 131 11.84 3.56 -10.80
N ASN A 132 12.58 3.47 -9.69
CA ASN A 132 13.70 4.36 -9.43
C ASN A 132 14.82 4.13 -10.45
N GLU A 133 15.28 2.89 -10.61
CA GLU A 133 16.31 2.50 -11.58
C GLU A 133 15.88 2.82 -13.03
N PHE A 134 14.61 2.56 -13.37
CA PHE A 134 14.07 2.89 -14.68
C PHE A 134 14.09 4.40 -14.95
N SER A 135 13.79 5.23 -13.95
CA SER A 135 13.81 6.68 -14.08
C SER A 135 15.22 7.24 -14.23
N GLU A 136 16.21 6.67 -13.55
CA GLU A 136 17.62 7.03 -13.70
C GLU A 136 18.15 6.67 -15.10
N MET A 137 17.82 5.47 -15.62
CA MET A 137 18.12 5.10 -17.00
C MET A 137 17.44 6.04 -18.00
N LEU A 138 16.17 6.38 -17.77
CA LEU A 138 15.42 7.28 -18.66
C LEU A 138 16.01 8.69 -18.67
N LEU A 139 16.46 9.21 -17.52
CA LEU A 139 17.14 10.50 -17.42
C LEU A 139 18.51 10.51 -18.11
N LEU A 140 19.19 9.37 -18.20
CA LEU A 140 20.41 9.23 -19.00
C LEU A 140 20.11 9.09 -20.50
N LEU A 141 18.95 8.53 -20.85
CA LEU A 141 18.47 8.43 -22.23
C LEU A 141 17.87 9.74 -22.74
N LEU A 142 17.26 10.57 -21.88
CA LEU A 142 16.57 11.82 -22.26
C LEU A 142 17.49 12.81 -23.03
N PRO A 143 18.76 13.02 -22.63
CA PRO A 143 19.73 13.83 -23.37
C PRO A 143 20.18 13.16 -24.67
N LEU A 144 20.25 11.83 -24.71
CA LEU A 144 20.65 11.05 -25.89
C LEU A 144 19.53 10.96 -26.95
N LEU A 145 18.27 11.01 -26.51
CA LEU A 145 17.08 11.06 -27.36
C LEU A 145 16.87 12.43 -28.02
N ASN A 146 17.70 13.43 -27.70
CA ASN A 146 17.75 14.69 -28.43
C ASN A 146 18.68 14.62 -29.65
N SER A 147 18.32 13.79 -30.62
CA SER A 147 18.92 13.87 -31.95
C SER A 147 17.96 13.28 -32.98
N THR A 148 17.07 14.11 -33.53
CA THR A 148 16.43 14.01 -34.86
C THR A 148 15.64 12.73 -35.25
N THR A 149 15.92 11.56 -34.66
CA THR A 149 15.32 10.24 -34.90
C THR A 149 13.94 10.12 -34.29
N PHE A 150 13.74 10.54 -33.03
CA PHE A 150 12.40 10.54 -32.42
C PHE A 150 11.45 11.55 -33.07
N LYS A 151 11.97 12.67 -33.62
CA LYS A 151 11.18 13.60 -34.43
C LYS A 151 10.72 13.01 -35.76
N SER A 152 11.43 12.02 -36.32
CA SER A 152 10.97 11.30 -37.52
C SER A 152 9.88 10.28 -37.20
N LEU A 153 9.88 9.73 -35.97
CA LEU A 153 8.98 8.67 -35.53
C LEU A 153 7.62 9.22 -35.03
N PHE A 154 7.59 10.47 -34.56
CA PHE A 154 6.38 11.17 -34.10
C PHE A 154 5.89 12.25 -35.08
N ARG A 155 6.29 12.23 -36.36
CA ARG A 155 5.59 13.07 -37.34
C ARG A 155 4.18 12.50 -37.53
N PRO A 156 3.12 13.28 -37.31
CA PRO A 156 1.81 12.86 -37.76
C PRO A 156 1.88 12.69 -39.28
N PHE A 157 1.17 11.68 -39.76
CA PHE A 157 1.06 11.28 -41.16
C PHE A 157 0.56 12.45 -42.03
N SER A 158 1.47 13.35 -42.46
CA SER A 158 1.14 14.51 -43.28
C SER A 158 1.55 14.28 -44.72
N LYS A 159 0.58 13.68 -45.44
CA LYS A 159 0.06 14.07 -46.76
C LYS A 159 0.95 14.99 -47.63
N ASP A 160 1.38 14.44 -48.75
CA ASP A 160 2.15 15.07 -49.82
C ASP A 160 1.44 16.19 -50.59
N LYS A 161 2.27 16.93 -51.36
CA LYS A 161 2.01 17.95 -52.41
C LYS A 161 1.97 19.39 -51.89
N SER A 162 2.67 20.36 -52.48
CA SER A 162 3.16 20.50 -53.86
C SER A 162 4.43 21.35 -53.92
N SER A 163 5.27 21.02 -54.90
CA SER A 163 6.35 21.83 -55.46
C SER A 163 5.92 23.26 -55.76
N ASP A 164 6.54 24.23 -55.08
CA ASP A 164 6.65 25.61 -55.54
C ASP A 164 8.09 26.09 -55.30
N SER A 165 8.73 26.50 -56.39
CA SER A 165 10.13 26.87 -56.50
C SER A 165 10.34 28.36 -56.21
N GLY A 166 9.80 28.82 -55.07
CA GLY A 166 10.10 30.13 -54.48
C GLY A 166 10.95 29.92 -53.23
N VAL A 167 12.12 30.53 -53.18
CA VAL A 167 13.09 30.38 -52.07
C VAL A 167 12.38 30.55 -50.71
N ASN A 168 12.32 29.46 -49.94
CA ASN A 168 11.67 29.35 -48.64
C ASN A 168 12.36 30.21 -47.56
N GLU A 169 12.36 31.53 -47.68
CA GLU A 169 12.99 32.48 -46.75
C GLU A 169 12.19 32.71 -45.46
N THR A 170 10.92 32.31 -45.44
CA THR A 170 10.00 32.57 -44.32
C THR A 170 9.99 31.46 -43.26
N TYR A 171 10.51 30.27 -43.59
CA TYR A 171 10.51 29.09 -42.72
C TYR A 171 11.83 28.90 -41.97
N CYS A 172 11.73 28.47 -40.72
CA CYS A 172 12.90 28.13 -39.91
C CYS A 172 13.62 26.90 -40.50
N PRO A 173 14.91 26.96 -40.84
CA PRO A 173 15.64 25.83 -41.45
C PRO A 173 15.81 24.62 -40.52
N ILE A 174 15.59 24.79 -39.21
CA ILE A 174 15.77 23.73 -38.20
C ILE A 174 14.50 22.90 -38.01
N CYS A 175 13.34 23.54 -37.94
CA CYS A 175 12.06 22.87 -37.69
C CYS A 175 11.10 22.89 -38.89
N GLN A 176 11.46 23.60 -39.97
CA GLN A 176 10.67 23.76 -41.20
C GLN A 176 9.25 24.30 -40.98
N ALA A 177 8.98 24.88 -39.81
CA ALA A 177 7.72 25.54 -39.47
C ALA A 177 7.85 27.06 -39.54
N SER A 178 6.72 27.76 -39.69
CA SER A 178 6.64 29.21 -39.59
C SER A 178 6.83 29.64 -38.12
N PRO A 179 7.83 30.48 -37.79
CA PRO A 179 8.07 30.87 -36.41
C PRO A 179 7.00 31.86 -35.92
N THR A 180 6.26 31.50 -34.87
CA THR A 180 5.30 32.39 -34.17
C THR A 180 6.00 33.63 -33.59
N VAL A 181 7.22 33.45 -33.08
CA VAL A 181 8.09 34.54 -32.62
C VAL A 181 9.42 34.48 -33.37
N PRO A 182 9.56 35.25 -34.46
CA PRO A 182 10.76 35.20 -35.28
C PRO A 182 11.96 35.85 -34.62
N PHE A 183 13.08 35.15 -34.68
CA PHE A 183 14.40 35.66 -34.34
C PHE A 183 15.31 35.59 -35.56
N VAL A 184 16.25 36.52 -35.65
CA VAL A 184 17.28 36.55 -36.68
C VAL A 184 18.64 36.28 -36.07
N ALA A 185 19.46 35.52 -36.78
CA ALA A 185 20.85 35.30 -36.47
C ALA A 185 21.69 36.46 -37.00
N LEU A 186 22.52 37.09 -36.16
CA LEU A 186 23.45 38.15 -36.58
C LEU A 186 24.83 37.54 -36.83
N PRO A 187 25.54 37.93 -37.92
CA PRO A 187 25.24 39.04 -38.85
C PRO A 187 24.33 38.68 -40.05
N CYS A 188 24.18 37.39 -40.38
CA CYS A 188 23.54 36.93 -41.63
C CYS A 188 22.03 37.22 -41.80
N ARG A 189 21.34 37.67 -40.74
CA ARG A 189 19.89 37.98 -40.67
C ARG A 189 18.90 36.88 -41.08
N HIS A 190 19.33 35.64 -41.20
CA HIS A 190 18.41 34.53 -41.47
C HIS A 190 17.43 34.27 -40.32
N ARG A 191 16.17 33.93 -40.67
CA ARG A 191 15.04 33.77 -39.75
C ARG A 191 14.98 32.36 -39.11
N TYR A 192 14.74 32.33 -37.81
CA TYR A 192 14.61 31.13 -36.99
C TYR A 192 13.48 31.27 -35.96
N CYS A 193 13.03 30.14 -35.41
CA CYS A 193 12.26 30.12 -34.17
C CYS A 193 13.18 30.45 -32.98
N TYR A 194 12.68 31.20 -31.99
CA TYR A 194 13.40 31.48 -30.74
C TYR A 194 14.05 30.22 -30.14
N TYR A 195 13.24 29.17 -29.92
CA TYR A 195 13.74 27.92 -29.33
C TYR A 195 14.81 27.25 -30.20
N CYS A 196 14.60 27.16 -31.51
CA CYS A 196 15.55 26.50 -32.41
C CYS A 196 16.92 27.20 -32.45
N LEU A 197 16.92 28.54 -32.48
CA LEU A 197 18.16 29.31 -32.47
C LEU A 197 18.83 29.26 -31.09
N ARG A 198 18.07 29.46 -30.01
CA ARG A 198 18.58 29.46 -28.63
C ARG A 198 19.21 28.12 -28.24
N THR A 199 18.54 27.01 -28.54
CA THR A 199 19.04 25.67 -28.22
C THR A 199 20.32 25.33 -28.98
N ARG A 200 20.45 25.78 -30.23
CA ARG A 200 21.67 25.55 -31.03
C ARG A 200 22.84 26.42 -30.56
N CYS A 201 22.61 27.69 -30.26
CA CYS A 201 23.62 28.56 -29.67
C CYS A 201 24.05 28.10 -28.26
N SER A 202 23.16 27.49 -27.47
CA SER A 202 23.53 26.96 -26.15
C SER A 202 24.26 25.62 -26.23
N ALA A 203 23.93 24.78 -27.21
CA ALA A 203 24.58 23.48 -27.40
C ALA A 203 25.98 23.61 -28.00
N SER A 204 26.20 24.60 -28.87
CA SER A 204 27.49 24.87 -29.48
C SER A 204 27.79 26.37 -29.45
N PRO A 205 28.83 26.83 -28.73
CA PRO A 205 29.17 28.25 -28.64
C PRO A 205 29.65 28.84 -29.99
N SER A 206 30.07 28.00 -30.93
CA SER A 206 30.46 28.35 -32.30
C SER A 206 29.41 27.95 -33.34
N PHE A 207 28.12 28.08 -33.00
CA PHE A 207 27.03 27.75 -33.90
C PHE A 207 27.10 28.56 -35.21
N ARG A 208 26.99 27.88 -36.34
CA ARG A 208 26.93 28.47 -37.69
C ARG A 208 25.52 28.42 -38.24
N CYS A 209 25.13 29.47 -38.93
CA CYS A 209 23.81 29.58 -39.56
C CYS A 209 23.56 28.40 -40.51
N ALA A 210 22.43 27.71 -40.37
CA ALA A 210 22.06 26.57 -41.21
C ALA A 210 21.74 26.94 -42.67
N ARG A 211 21.69 28.23 -43.02
CA ARG A 211 21.44 28.73 -44.38
C ARG A 211 22.72 29.14 -45.11
N CYS A 212 23.53 29.99 -44.48
CA CYS A 212 24.73 30.57 -45.10
C CYS A 212 26.06 30.13 -44.45
N ASN A 213 26.00 29.29 -43.42
CA ASN A 213 27.16 28.77 -42.69
C ASN A 213 28.04 29.84 -42.00
N GLU A 214 27.52 31.06 -41.85
CA GLU A 214 28.17 32.17 -41.16
C GLU A 214 28.04 32.01 -39.63
N PRO A 215 29.09 32.33 -38.84
CA PRO A 215 29.03 32.22 -37.38
C PRO A 215 27.97 33.16 -36.80
N VAL A 216 27.16 32.62 -35.89
CA VAL A 216 26.10 33.38 -35.22
C VAL A 216 26.66 34.02 -33.95
N THR A 217 26.91 35.33 -34.00
CA THR A 217 27.46 36.09 -32.86
C THR A 217 26.38 36.49 -31.86
N ALA A 218 25.18 36.81 -32.35
CA ALA A 218 24.07 37.24 -31.53
C ALA A 218 22.72 36.85 -32.15
N MET A 219 21.68 36.85 -31.33
CA MET A 219 20.30 36.64 -31.77
C MET A 219 19.48 37.89 -31.47
N GLN A 220 18.64 38.31 -32.41
CA GLN A 220 17.77 39.47 -32.25
C GLN A 220 16.34 39.10 -32.60
N ARG A 221 15.37 39.56 -31.80
CA ARG A 221 13.95 39.38 -32.11
C ARG A 221 13.58 40.26 -33.30
N LEU A 222 12.99 39.67 -34.34
CA LEU A 222 12.45 40.43 -35.47
C LEU A 222 11.15 41.09 -35.02
N ARG A 223 11.15 42.43 -34.93
CA ARG A 223 9.94 43.20 -34.68
C ARG A 223 9.18 43.32 -36.00
N VAL A 224 8.05 42.63 -36.12
CA VAL A 224 7.14 42.78 -37.25
C VAL A 224 6.32 44.04 -37.00
N SER A 225 6.47 45.06 -37.83
CA SER A 225 5.59 46.23 -37.86
C SER A 225 4.19 45.82 -38.36
N PRO A 226 3.09 46.31 -37.77
CA PRO A 226 1.73 45.79 -37.98
C PRO A 226 1.10 46.03 -39.37
N ASN A 227 1.86 46.38 -40.41
CA ASN A 227 1.33 46.77 -41.72
C ASN A 227 1.47 45.73 -42.84
N GLU A 228 1.75 44.46 -42.53
CA GLU A 228 1.63 43.38 -43.52
C GLU A 228 0.47 42.45 -43.13
N ASN A 229 -0.60 42.54 -43.92
CA ASN A 229 -1.77 41.69 -43.81
C ASN A 229 -1.36 40.20 -43.83
N PRO A 230 -1.87 39.37 -42.91
CA PRO A 230 -1.60 37.94 -42.96
C PRO A 230 -2.25 37.33 -44.22
N PRO A 231 -1.57 36.42 -44.94
CA PRO A 231 -2.20 35.65 -46.00
C PRO A 231 -3.31 34.81 -45.38
N THR A 232 -4.52 34.97 -45.92
CA THR A 232 -5.69 34.18 -45.59
C THR A 232 -5.45 32.71 -45.93
N LYS A 233 -5.38 31.86 -44.90
CA LYS A 233 -5.87 30.48 -44.92
C LYS A 233 -5.89 29.89 -43.51
#